data_AF-A0A0F9UD60-F1
#
_entry.id   AF-A0A0F9UD60-F1
#
_cell.length_a   1.000
_cell.length_b   1.000
_cell.length_c   1.000
_cell.angle_alpha   90.00
_cell.angle_beta   90.00
_cell.angle_gamma   90.00
#
_symmetry.space_group_name_H-M   'P 1'
#
loop_
_entity.id
_entity.type
_entity.pdbx_description
1 polymer ?
#
loop_
_entity_poly.entity_id
_entity_poly.type
_entity_poly.pdbx_seq_one_letter_code
_entity_poly.pdbx_strand_id
1 'polypeptide(L)' 'MKIGDKVRVTKCDVCPKVVGKTATVTKLNSSEDGVPTSVGVTFGRGRPQKSRPVAFLIDEISLIDIDVQV' A
#
# COMPACT_ATOMS: atom_id res chain seq x y z
N MET A 1 -9.06 3.67 -4.41
CA MET A 1 -8.20 2.50 -4.18
C MET A 1 -9.06 1.25 -4.25
N LYS A 2 -8.61 0.23 -4.98
CA LYS A 2 -9.20 -1.10 -5.10
C LYS A 2 -8.12 -2.17 -4.89
N ILE A 3 -8.54 -3.39 -4.56
CA ILE A 3 -7.62 -4.54 -4.53
C ILE A 3 -7.06 -4.74 -5.94
N GLY A 4 -5.74 -4.87 -6.05
CA GLY A 4 -5.01 -4.93 -7.32
C GLY A 4 -4.37 -3.61 -7.76
N ASP A 5 -4.78 -2.48 -7.17
CA ASP A 5 -4.15 -1.19 -7.47
C ASP A 5 -2.70 -1.16 -7.00
N LYS A 6 -1.87 -0.43 -7.73
CA LYS A 6 -0.50 -0.13 -7.32
C LYS A 6 -0.48 1.17 -6.53
N VAL A 7 0.15 1.13 -5.37
CA VAL A 7 0.30 2.28 -4.48
C VAL A 7 1.77 2.51 -4.20
N ARG A 8 2.15 3.77 -4.01
CA ARG A 8 3.48 4.18 -3.56
C ARG A 8 3.42 4.46 -2.08
N VAL A 9 4.35 3.93 -1.32
CA VAL A 9 4.50 4.34 0.08
C VAL A 9 5.13 5.71 0.11
N THR A 10 4.44 6.69 0.69
CA THR A 10 4.94 8.06 0.86
C THR A 10 5.46 8.28 2.26
N LYS A 11 4.91 7.57 3.24
CA LYS A 11 5.31 7.65 4.64
C LYS A 11 5.33 6.25 5.27
N CYS A 12 6.33 5.98 6.08
CA CYS A 12 6.37 4.77 6.90
C CYS A 12 7.38 4.95 8.03
N ASP A 13 6.88 5.21 9.24
CA ASP A 13 7.72 5.45 10.40
C ASP A 13 8.39 4.16 10.90
N VAL A 14 7.71 3.02 10.74
CA VAL A 14 8.21 1.69 11.15
C VAL A 14 9.29 1.16 10.19
N CYS A 15 9.26 1.58 8.93
CA CYS A 15 10.15 1.10 7.86
C CYS A 15 10.42 2.17 6.80
N PRO A 16 11.34 3.11 7.05
CA PRO A 16 11.69 4.15 6.07
C PRO A 16 12.24 3.57 4.76
N LYS A 17 12.78 2.35 4.78
CA LYS A 17 13.29 1.64 3.59
C LYS A 17 12.21 1.26 2.57
N VAL A 18 10.94 1.34 2.92
CA VAL A 18 9.83 1.13 1.96
C VAL A 18 9.28 2.43 1.40
N VAL A 19 9.61 3.59 1.97
CA VAL A 19 9.21 4.89 1.43
C VAL A 19 9.77 5.06 0.02
N GLY A 20 8.91 5.53 -0.88
CA GLY A 20 9.19 5.66 -2.30
C GLY A 20 9.00 4.36 -3.10
N LYS A 21 8.83 3.19 -2.46
CA LYS A 21 8.59 1.92 -3.16
C LYS A 21 7.13 1.73 -3.55
N THR A 22 6.93 0.94 -4.59
CA THR A 22 5.63 0.53 -5.08
C THR A 22 5.21 -0.80 -4.46
N ALA A 23 3.94 -0.90 -4.10
CA ALA A 23 3.30 -2.08 -3.55
C ALA A 23 1.95 -2.30 -4.22
N THR A 24 1.47 -3.53 -4.21
CA THR A 24 0.14 -3.87 -4.73
C THR A 24 -0.82 -4.02 -3.56
N VAL A 25 -1.99 -3.39 -3.64
CA VAL A 25 -3.05 -3.54 -2.65
C VAL A 25 -3.60 -4.96 -2.73
N THR A 26 -3.52 -5.69 -1.63
CA THR A 26 -4.07 -7.05 -1.49
C THR A 26 -5.26 -7.11 -0.56
N LYS A 27 -5.38 -6.15 0.35
CA LYS A 27 -6.52 -6.05 1.28
C LYS A 27 -6.91 -4.60 1.48
N LEU A 28 -8.20 -4.34 1.62
CA LEU A 28 -8.74 -3.05 2.02
C LEU A 28 -9.51 -3.29 3.31
N ASN A 29 -9.13 -2.62 4.39
CA ASN A 29 -9.94 -2.56 5.60
C ASN A 29 -10.68 -1.22 5.59
N SER A 30 -12.00 -1.30 5.59
CA SER A 30 -12.87 -0.15 5.75
C SER A 30 -13.41 -0.09 7.17
N SER A 31 -13.55 1.13 7.68
CA SER A 31 -14.34 1.38 8.89
C SER A 31 -15.82 1.07 8.62
N GLU A 32 -16.62 0.97 9.69
CA GLU A 32 -18.08 0.73 9.61
C GLU A 32 -18.81 1.71 8.68
N ASP A 33 -18.28 2.92 8.49
CA ASP A 33 -18.81 3.93 7.56
C ASP A 33 -18.45 3.68 6.09
N GLY A 34 -17.82 2.56 5.75
CA GLY A 34 -17.38 2.23 4.39
C GLY A 34 -16.13 3.00 3.93
N VAL A 35 -15.59 3.89 4.77
CA VAL A 35 -14.36 4.64 4.49
C VAL A 35 -13.16 3.71 4.70
N PRO A 36 -12.33 3.48 3.67
CA PRO A 36 -11.13 2.67 3.83
C PRO A 36 -10.18 3.42 4.80
N THR A 37 -9.71 2.75 5.85
CA THR A 37 -8.80 3.34 6.85
C THR A 37 -7.40 2.77 6.77
N SER A 38 -7.29 1.50 6.40
CA SER A 38 -6.00 0.86 6.17
C SER A 38 -6.05 -0.08 4.98
N VAL A 39 -4.89 -0.27 4.36
CA VAL A 39 -4.75 -1.18 3.23
C VAL A 39 -3.62 -2.16 3.50
N GLY A 40 -3.92 -3.42 3.27
CA GLY A 40 -2.90 -4.46 3.16
C GLY A 40 -2.23 -4.35 1.81
N VAL A 41 -0.90 -4.28 1.79
CA VAL A 41 -0.12 -4.22 0.55
C VAL A 41 0.93 -5.30 0.53
N THR A 42 1.29 -5.73 -0.67
CA THR A 42 2.37 -6.68 -0.89
C THR A 42 3.37 -6.06 -1.85
N PHE A 43 4.63 -6.01 -1.43
CA PHE A 43 5.73 -5.60 -2.30
C PHE A 43 6.12 -6.81 -3.17
N GLY A 44 6.37 -6.60 -4.46
CA GLY A 44 6.69 -7.67 -5.43
C GLY A 44 7.88 -8.57 -5.05
N ARG A 45 8.08 -9.63 -5.86
CA ARG A 45 8.95 -10.80 -5.62
C ARG A 45 10.22 -10.53 -4.80
N GLY A 46 10.10 -10.79 -3.51
CA GLY A 46 11.17 -10.90 -2.53
C GLY A 46 10.58 -11.49 -1.25
N ARG A 47 11.30 -12.42 -0.61
CA ARG A 47 10.85 -13.11 0.61
C ARG A 47 10.22 -12.11 1.60
N PRO A 48 9.13 -12.46 2.30
CA PRO A 48 8.56 -11.58 3.32
C PRO A 48 9.66 -11.23 4.32
N GLN A 49 10.15 -9.98 4.25
CA GLN A 49 11.09 -9.48 5.23
C GLN A 49 10.30 -9.35 6.53
N LYS A 50 10.72 -10.09 7.57
CA LYS A 50 10.10 -10.10 8.92
C LYS A 50 9.82 -8.69 9.50
N SER A 51 10.48 -7.67 8.97
CA SER A 51 10.35 -6.28 9.38
C SER A 51 9.48 -5.40 8.48
N ARG A 52 9.01 -5.85 7.30
CA ARG A 52 8.18 -4.98 6.44
C ARG A 52 6.73 -4.94 6.92
N PRO A 53 6.13 -3.75 7.05
CA PRO A 53 4.71 -3.62 7.31
C PRO A 53 3.93 -4.24 6.14
N VAL A 54 2.96 -5.08 6.48
CA VAL A 54 2.03 -5.71 5.52
C VAL A 54 0.75 -4.89 5.38
N ALA A 55 0.54 -3.92 6.27
CA ALA A 55 -0.55 -2.97 6.24
C ALA A 55 -0.02 -1.54 6.43
N PHE A 56 -0.63 -0.59 5.71
CA PHE A 56 -0.35 0.84 5.80
C PHE A 56 -1.66 1.58 5.98
N LEU A 57 -1.61 2.73 6.62
CA LEU A 57 -2.74 3.67 6.61
C LEU A 57 -2.84 4.31 5.23
N ILE A 58 -4.04 4.72 4.83
CA ILE A 58 -4.24 5.35 3.52
C ILE A 58 -3.49 6.67 3.41
N ASP A 59 -3.36 7.40 4.52
CA ASP A 59 -2.61 8.65 4.56
C ASP A 59 -1.10 8.46 4.36
N GLU A 60 -0.60 7.23 4.54
CA GLU A 60 0.82 6.87 4.40
C GLU A 60 1.18 6.40 2.99
N ILE A 61 0.20 6.29 2.11
CA ILE A 61 0.38 5.79 0.75
C ILE A 61 -0.32 6.70 -0.25
N SER A 62 0.17 6.71 -1.48
CA SER A 62 -0.47 7.42 -2.58
C SER A 62 -0.79 6.43 -3.69
N LEU A 63 -1.98 6.55 -4.27
CA LEU A 63 -2.29 5.87 -5.53
C LEU A 63 -1.26 6.30 -6.57
N ILE A 64 -0.60 5.32 -7.18
CA ILE A 64 0.11 5.57 -8.41
C ILE A 64 -0.96 5.40 -9.46
N ASP A 65 -1.40 6.51 -10.04
CA ASP A 65 -2.30 6.50 -11.18
C ASP A 65 -1.75 5.48 -12.17
N ILE A 66 -2.53 4.42 -12.42
CA ILE A 66 -2.14 3.40 -13.37
C ILE A 66 -2.30 4.09 -14.71
N ASP A 67 -1.15 4.44 -15.26
CA ASP A 67 -0.96 4.89 -16.64
C ASP A 67 -2.10 4.39 -17.52
N VAL A 68 -2.96 5.33 -17.93
CA VAL A 68 -3.91 5.15 -19.02
C VAL A 68 -3.05 4.66 -20.18
N GLN A 69 -3.18 3.37 -20.52
CA GLN A 69 -2.58 2.83 -21.74
C GLN A 69 -3.06 3.71 -22.90
N VAL A 70 -2.12 4.43 -23.50
CA VAL A 70 -2.27 5.08 -24.81
C VAL A 70 -2.22 4.00 -25.89
#